data_AF-A0A934ZSK3-F1
#
_entry.id   AF-A0A934ZSK3-F1
#
_cell.length_a   1.000
_cell.length_b   1.000
_cell.length_c   1.000
_cell.angle_alpha   90.00
_cell.angle_beta   90.00
_cell.angle_gamma   90.00
#
_symmetry.space_group_name_H-M   'P 1'
#
loop_
_entity.id
_entity.type
_entity.pdbx_description
1 polymer ?
#
loop_
_entity_poly.entity_id
_entity_poly.type
_entity_poly.pdbx_seq_one_letter_code
_entity_poly.pdbx_strand_id
1 'polypeptide(L)'
;MDLSVRLTADRNQPLARLRWQLPLGASFEPFSIAIPFAALAVPTASLWDRCVAVDELDARSLAAIQAVGADLHRAFGIRDVGRIGRFLEQRMADFCVSFDDDLVSHRRAVEDEFSEILSAAAVVLAPAVPSEIRVTPCAGGRVFHLTRDDGGELIDLKGDAAAVSMQVFVARLGTEWAVVR
;
A
#
# COMPACT_ATOMS: atom_id res chain seq x y z
N MET A 1 38.10 -1.02 28.11
CA MET A 1 36.86 -1.43 27.42
C MET A 1 36.29 -0.15 26.84
N ASP A 2 36.34 0.01 25.52
CA ASP A 2 35.89 1.23 24.85
C ASP A 2 34.71 0.91 23.93
N LEU A 3 33.59 1.57 24.18
CA LEU A 3 32.41 1.56 23.32
C LEU A 3 32.41 2.85 22.50
N SER A 4 32.41 2.74 21.17
CA SER A 4 32.23 3.91 20.30
C SER A 4 30.99 3.72 19.43
N VAL A 5 30.11 4.73 19.47
CA VAL A 5 28.92 4.81 18.62
C VAL A 5 29.22 5.82 17.52
N ARG A 6 29.10 5.41 16.26
CA ARG A 6 29.20 6.32 15.10
C ARG A 6 27.83 6.46 14.47
N LEU A 7 27.30 7.68 14.48
CA LEU A 7 26.07 8.05 13.77
C LEU A 7 26.45 8.47 12.35
N THR A 8 25.74 7.97 11.34
CA THR A 8 25.96 8.30 9.94
C THR A 8 24.85 9.21 9.43
N ALA A 9 25.20 10.28 8.73
CA ALA A 9 24.25 11.23 8.15
C ALA A 9 23.59 10.74 6.85
N ASP A 10 23.87 9.52 6.41
CA ASP A 10 23.50 8.99 5.11
C ASP A 10 22.18 8.21 5.18
N ARG A 11 21.18 8.59 4.36
CA ARG A 11 19.79 8.11 4.44
C ARG A 11 19.60 6.62 4.12
N ASN A 12 20.59 5.99 3.48
CA ASN A 12 20.53 4.60 3.01
C ASN A 12 21.41 3.62 3.81
N GLN A 13 22.00 4.04 4.95
CA GLN A 13 22.84 3.17 5.77
C GLN A 13 22.17 2.84 7.13
N PRO A 14 22.51 1.69 7.75
CA PRO A 14 21.98 1.35 9.08
C PRO A 14 22.29 2.47 10.09
N LEU A 15 21.25 2.94 10.80
CA LEU A 15 21.23 4.13 11.66
C LEU A 15 22.37 4.18 12.72
N ALA A 16 22.89 3.02 13.12
CA ALA A 16 24.10 2.90 13.91
C ALA A 16 24.81 1.58 13.61
N ARG A 17 26.15 1.56 13.74
CA ARG A 17 26.96 0.34 13.74
C ARG A 17 27.70 0.22 15.07
N LEU A 18 27.52 -0.92 15.73
CA LEU A 18 28.18 -1.22 17.00
C LEU A 18 29.31 -2.22 16.75
N ARG A 19 30.54 -1.89 17.17
CA ARG A 19 31.69 -2.77 17.06
C ARG A 19 32.22 -3.08 18.45
N TRP A 20 32.42 -4.37 18.72
CA TRP A 20 32.93 -4.85 19.98
C TRP A 20 34.21 -5.67 19.73
N GLN A 21 35.22 -5.49 20.58
CA GLN A 21 36.41 -6.34 20.60
C GLN A 21 36.62 -6.87 22.01
N LEU A 22 36.54 -8.20 22.16
CA LEU A 22 36.91 -8.91 23.38
C LEU A 22 38.31 -9.52 23.22
N PRO A 23 39.12 -9.56 24.29
CA PRO A 23 40.31 -10.39 24.32
C PRO A 23 39.97 -11.86 24.04
N LEU A 24 40.90 -12.58 23.41
CA LEU A 24 40.74 -14.01 23.15
C LEU A 24 40.47 -14.76 24.47
N GLY A 25 39.41 -15.57 24.51
CA GLY A 25 39.06 -16.40 25.67
C GLY A 25 38.16 -15.76 26.74
N ALA A 26 37.72 -14.52 26.56
CA ALA A 26 36.74 -13.90 27.47
C ALA A 26 35.33 -14.50 27.26
N SER A 27 34.63 -14.84 28.34
CA SER A 27 33.22 -15.25 28.24
C SER A 27 32.33 -14.07 27.84
N PHE A 28 31.42 -14.33 26.90
CA PHE A 28 30.37 -13.40 26.53
C PHE A 28 29.14 -13.69 27.40
N GLU A 29 28.79 -12.76 28.28
CA GLU A 29 27.51 -12.79 28.98
C GLU A 29 26.48 -11.98 28.20
N PRO A 30 25.20 -12.40 28.11
CA PRO A 30 24.17 -11.60 27.47
C PRO A 30 24.00 -10.27 28.22
N PHE A 31 24.14 -9.15 27.52
CA PHE A 31 23.85 -7.82 28.06
C PHE A 31 22.86 -7.08 27.17
N SER A 32 22.12 -6.15 27.76
CA SER A 32 21.19 -5.27 27.05
C SER A 32 21.86 -3.94 26.74
N ILE A 33 21.71 -3.46 25.51
CA ILE A 33 22.13 -2.13 25.10
C ILE A 33 20.88 -1.29 24.90
N ALA A 34 20.66 -0.30 25.76
CA ALA A 34 19.63 0.71 25.54
C ALA A 34 20.23 1.83 24.67
N ILE A 35 19.86 1.86 23.39
CA ILE A 35 20.22 2.97 22.50
C ILE A 35 19.14 4.05 22.66
N PRO A 36 19.48 5.28 23.03
CA PRO A 36 18.52 6.39 23.01
C PRO A 36 18.21 6.71 21.55
N PHE A 37 17.20 6.05 21.01
CA PHE A 37 16.58 6.40 19.74
C PHE A 37 15.34 7.22 20.06
N ALA A 38 15.31 8.47 19.61
CA ALA A 38 14.05 9.19 19.52
C ALA A 38 13.25 8.50 18.42
N ALA A 39 12.24 7.71 18.80
CA ALA A 39 11.25 7.26 17.84
C ALA A 39 10.76 8.49 17.09
N LEU A 40 11.00 8.54 15.78
CA LEU A 40 10.25 9.45 14.93
C LEU A 40 8.79 9.17 15.25
N ALA A 41 8.04 10.21 15.61
CA ALA A 41 6.60 10.10 15.77
C ALA A 41 6.07 9.70 14.39
N VAL A 42 5.96 8.40 14.14
CA VAL A 42 5.32 7.89 12.94
C VAL A 42 3.89 8.38 13.07
N PRO A 43 3.42 9.27 12.17
CA PRO A 43 2.02 9.65 12.18
C PRO A 43 1.24 8.33 12.09
N THR A 44 0.34 8.09 13.04
CA THR A 44 -0.52 6.91 12.96
C THR A 44 -1.20 6.96 11.60
N ALA A 45 -0.97 5.95 10.76
CA ALA A 45 -1.63 5.88 9.46
C ALA A 45 -3.15 5.99 9.71
N SER A 46 -3.72 7.15 9.38
CA SER A 46 -5.04 7.60 9.85
C SER A 46 -6.19 6.73 9.37
N LEU A 47 -5.90 5.84 8.42
CA LEU A 47 -6.86 4.99 7.77
C LEU A 47 -7.72 4.22 8.78
N TRP A 48 -7.11 3.65 9.82
CA TRP A 48 -7.84 2.84 10.80
C TRP A 48 -8.80 3.64 11.68
N ASP A 49 -8.51 4.92 11.91
CA ASP A 49 -9.37 5.82 12.67
C ASP A 49 -10.52 6.37 11.79
N ARG A 50 -10.34 6.38 10.47
CA ARG A 50 -11.29 6.90 9.49
C ARG A 50 -12.22 5.83 8.92
N CYS A 51 -11.78 4.58 8.90
CA CYS A 51 -12.56 3.45 8.39
C CYS A 51 -13.71 3.11 9.34
N VAL A 52 -14.93 3.11 8.80
CA VAL A 52 -16.11 2.63 9.51
C VAL A 52 -16.11 1.11 9.50
N ALA A 53 -16.18 0.50 10.69
CA ALA A 53 -16.38 -0.95 10.80
C ALA A 53 -17.77 -1.34 10.31
N VAL A 54 -17.83 -2.38 9.48
CA VAL A 54 -19.08 -2.93 8.96
C VAL A 54 -19.16 -4.39 9.41
N ASP A 55 -19.96 -4.63 10.43
CA ASP A 55 -20.12 -5.95 11.03
C ASP A 55 -20.81 -6.94 10.07
N GLU A 56 -21.80 -6.45 9.32
CA GLU A 56 -22.52 -7.21 8.29
C GLU A 56 -22.65 -6.37 7.00
N LEU A 57 -22.23 -6.96 5.88
CA LEU A 57 -22.38 -6.36 4.55
C LEU A 57 -23.81 -6.56 4.03
N ASP A 58 -24.61 -5.49 4.02
CA ASP A 58 -25.88 -5.50 3.32
C ASP A 58 -25.70 -5.51 1.78
N ALA A 59 -26.76 -5.88 1.06
CA ALA A 59 -26.72 -6.00 -0.40
C ALA A 59 -26.38 -4.66 -1.09
N ARG A 60 -26.76 -3.53 -0.49
CA ARG A 60 -26.48 -2.19 -1.02
C ARG A 60 -25.00 -1.85 -0.92
N SER A 61 -24.38 -2.13 0.22
CA SER A 61 -22.96 -1.93 0.48
C SER A 61 -22.13 -2.84 -0.41
N LEU A 62 -22.52 -4.10 -0.54
CA LEU A 62 -21.88 -5.04 -1.46
C LEU A 62 -21.88 -4.51 -2.90
N ALA A 63 -23.03 -4.10 -3.42
CA ALA A 63 -23.14 -3.54 -4.76
C ALA A 63 -22.30 -2.26 -4.94
N ALA A 64 -22.24 -1.40 -3.92
CA ALA A 64 -21.43 -0.19 -3.95
C ALA A 64 -19.92 -0.49 -4.00
N ILE A 65 -19.45 -1.46 -3.20
CA ILE A 65 -18.05 -1.90 -3.20
C ILE A 65 -17.69 -2.52 -4.56
N GLN A 66 -18.55 -3.39 -5.10
CA GLN A 66 -18.36 -3.99 -6.42
C GLN A 66 -18.32 -2.92 -7.52
N ALA A 67 -19.16 -1.89 -7.44
CA ALA A 67 -19.12 -0.77 -8.37
C ALA A 67 -17.80 0.01 -8.31
N VAL A 68 -17.22 0.23 -7.12
CA VAL A 68 -15.89 0.86 -6.98
C VAL A 68 -14.82 0.01 -7.68
N GLY A 69 -14.80 -1.31 -7.43
CA GLY A 69 -13.85 -2.22 -8.07
C GLY A 69 -14.00 -2.26 -9.59
N ALA A 70 -15.24 -2.35 -10.09
CA ALA A 70 -15.55 -2.35 -11.51
C ALA A 70 -15.15 -1.05 -12.20
N ASP A 71 -15.36 0.09 -11.56
CA ASP A 71 -14.99 1.39 -12.09
C ASP A 71 -13.47 1.58 -12.17
N LEU A 72 -12.73 1.09 -11.17
CA LEU A 72 -11.27 1.05 -11.20
C LEU A 72 -10.78 0.13 -12.32
N HIS A 73 -11.31 -1.09 -12.42
CA HIS A 73 -10.96 -2.05 -13.47
C HIS A 73 -11.19 -1.47 -14.87
N ARG A 74 -12.35 -0.84 -15.08
CA ARG A 74 -12.67 -0.17 -16.33
C ARG A 74 -11.71 0.97 -16.65
N ALA A 75 -11.27 1.74 -15.65
CA ALA A 75 -10.28 2.80 -15.86
C ALA A 75 -8.95 2.23 -16.39
N PHE A 76 -8.48 1.10 -15.85
CA PHE A 76 -7.34 0.36 -16.40
C PHE A 76 -7.61 -0.16 -17.82
N GLY A 77 -8.81 -0.71 -18.07
CA GLY A 77 -9.19 -1.25 -19.37
C GLY A 77 -9.18 -0.20 -20.49
N ILE A 78 -9.60 1.04 -20.21
CA ILE A 78 -9.56 2.16 -21.17
C ILE A 78 -8.28 3.02 -21.06
N ARG A 79 -7.35 2.63 -20.17
CA ARG A 79 -6.08 3.31 -19.93
C ARG A 79 -6.22 4.79 -19.49
N ASP A 80 -7.24 5.08 -18.68
CA ASP A 80 -7.50 6.42 -18.13
C ASP A 80 -6.70 6.65 -16.84
N VAL A 81 -5.44 7.06 -17.00
CA VAL A 81 -4.48 7.32 -15.90
C VAL A 81 -5.04 8.34 -14.90
N GLY A 82 -5.70 9.40 -15.36
CA GLY A 82 -6.27 10.42 -14.47
C GLY A 82 -7.41 9.87 -13.60
N ARG A 83 -8.22 8.94 -14.12
CA ARG A 83 -9.23 8.24 -13.33
C ARG A 83 -8.62 7.24 -12.36
N ILE A 84 -7.56 6.52 -12.75
CA ILE A 84 -6.81 5.63 -11.84
C ILE A 84 -6.23 6.44 -10.68
N GLY A 85 -5.58 7.57 -10.96
CA GLY A 85 -5.02 8.46 -9.95
C GLY A 85 -6.05 8.93 -8.92
N ARG A 86 -7.29 9.25 -9.35
CA ARG A 86 -8.39 9.60 -8.44
C ARG A 86 -8.81 8.46 -7.52
N PHE A 87 -8.83 7.22 -8.00
CA PHE A 87 -9.09 6.07 -7.13
C PHE A 87 -7.99 5.89 -6.08
N LEU A 88 -6.74 6.11 -6.46
CA LEU A 88 -5.58 5.94 -5.59
C LEU A 88 -5.27 7.14 -4.70
N GLU A 89 -6.04 8.25 -4.82
CA GLU A 89 -5.76 9.51 -4.13
C GLU A 89 -5.70 9.35 -2.61
N GLN A 90 -6.60 8.56 -2.04
CA GLN A 90 -6.60 8.26 -0.61
C GLN A 90 -5.33 7.53 -0.18
N ARG A 91 -4.93 6.49 -0.93
CA ARG A 91 -3.69 5.74 -0.68
C ARG A 91 -2.46 6.65 -0.78
N MET A 92 -2.41 7.50 -1.81
CA MET A 92 -1.33 8.46 -2.02
C MET A 92 -1.25 9.47 -0.86
N ALA A 93 -2.38 10.00 -0.40
CA ALA A 93 -2.42 10.92 0.74
C ALA A 93 -1.91 10.26 2.02
N ASP A 94 -2.34 9.04 2.32
CA ASP A 94 -1.87 8.31 3.51
C ASP A 94 -0.37 7.98 3.43
N PHE A 95 0.14 7.66 2.23
CA PHE A 95 1.57 7.46 1.99
C PHE A 95 2.36 8.76 2.25
N CYS A 96 1.96 9.87 1.63
CA CYS A 96 2.65 11.15 1.78
C CYS A 96 2.70 11.63 3.24
N VAL A 97 1.62 11.47 4.00
CA VAL A 97 1.63 11.77 5.44
C VAL A 97 2.64 10.89 6.19
N SER A 98 2.67 9.60 5.89
CA SER A 98 3.55 8.64 6.58
C SER A 98 5.04 8.89 6.32
N PHE A 99 5.39 9.45 5.16
CA PHE A 99 6.76 9.67 4.72
C PHE A 99 7.19 11.15 4.68
N ASP A 100 6.33 12.07 5.15
CA ASP A 100 6.56 13.52 5.08
C ASP A 100 6.90 13.98 3.65
N ASP A 101 6.07 13.55 2.70
CA ASP A 101 6.25 13.79 1.26
C ASP A 101 5.15 14.71 0.68
N ASP A 102 5.42 15.30 -0.49
CA ASP A 102 4.47 16.18 -1.18
C ASP A 102 3.48 15.39 -2.04
N LEU A 103 2.18 15.53 -1.74
CA LEU A 103 1.11 14.84 -2.45
C LEU A 103 1.07 15.17 -3.94
N VAL A 104 1.39 16.41 -4.33
CA VAL A 104 1.35 16.83 -5.75
C VAL A 104 2.46 16.15 -6.55
N SER A 105 3.68 16.12 -6.00
CA SER A 105 4.82 15.43 -6.59
C SER A 105 4.57 13.92 -6.65
N HIS A 106 4.08 13.31 -5.56
CA HIS A 106 3.80 11.87 -5.52
C HIS A 106 2.70 11.48 -6.52
N ARG A 107 1.64 12.27 -6.66
CA ARG A 107 0.60 12.06 -7.68
C ARG A 107 1.18 12.04 -9.09
N ARG A 108 2.03 13.01 -9.44
CA ARG A 108 2.68 13.05 -10.76
C ARG A 108 3.54 11.82 -11.00
N ALA A 109 4.33 11.41 -10.02
CA ALA A 109 5.16 10.21 -10.14
C ALA A 109 4.32 8.94 -10.37
N VAL A 110 3.19 8.79 -9.67
CA VAL A 110 2.26 7.67 -9.86
C VAL A 110 1.59 7.72 -11.24
N GLU A 111 1.17 8.91 -11.69
CA GLU A 111 0.60 9.09 -13.03
C GLU A 111 1.62 8.77 -14.14
N ASP A 112 2.87 9.20 -13.99
CA ASP A 112 3.96 8.90 -14.92
C ASP A 112 4.25 7.38 -14.96
N GLU A 113 4.31 6.73 -13.79
CA GLU A 113 4.51 5.27 -13.68
C GLU A 113 3.38 4.49 -14.38
N PHE A 114 2.12 4.82 -14.12
CA PHE A 114 1.00 4.16 -14.79
C PHE A 114 0.92 4.49 -16.28
N SER A 115 1.31 5.70 -16.69
CA SER A 115 1.42 6.06 -18.10
C SER A 115 2.44 5.18 -18.82
N GLU A 116 3.62 4.96 -18.21
CA GLU A 116 4.65 4.07 -18.75
C GLU A 116 4.11 2.63 -18.86
N ILE A 117 3.58 2.07 -17.76
CA ILE A 117 3.04 0.70 -17.71
C ILE A 117 1.93 0.50 -18.75
N LEU A 118 0.98 1.42 -18.85
CA LEU A 118 -0.20 1.28 -19.73
C LEU A 118 0.08 1.65 -21.18
N SER A 119 1.18 2.37 -21.46
CA SER A 119 1.62 2.66 -22.83
C SER A 119 2.32 1.46 -23.48
N ALA A 120 2.87 0.53 -22.68
CA ALA A 120 3.52 -0.67 -23.20
C ALA A 120 2.51 -1.50 -24.02
N ALA A 121 2.80 -1.63 -25.32
CA ALA A 121 1.87 -2.16 -26.32
C ALA A 121 1.36 -3.59 -26.05
N ALA A 122 2.05 -4.34 -25.20
CA ALA A 122 1.77 -5.75 -24.89
C ALA A 122 0.93 -5.96 -23.61
N VAL A 123 0.51 -4.91 -22.90
CA VAL A 123 -0.21 -5.09 -21.62
C VAL A 123 -1.69 -5.38 -21.85
N VAL A 124 -2.12 -6.56 -21.40
CA VAL A 124 -3.51 -7.04 -21.44
C VAL A 124 -4.05 -7.17 -20.01
N LEU A 125 -5.19 -6.54 -19.75
CA LEU A 125 -5.93 -6.67 -18.51
C LEU A 125 -6.86 -7.88 -18.57
N ALA A 126 -6.80 -8.76 -17.58
CA ALA A 126 -7.76 -9.85 -17.44
C ALA A 126 -9.18 -9.29 -17.31
N PRO A 127 -10.19 -9.83 -18.03
CA PRO A 127 -11.56 -9.34 -17.92
C PRO A 127 -12.11 -9.55 -16.50
N ALA A 128 -12.95 -8.61 -16.04
CA ALA A 128 -13.70 -8.73 -14.81
C ALA A 128 -15.13 -8.24 -15.03
N VAL A 129 -16.13 -9.04 -14.65
CA VAL A 129 -17.54 -8.63 -14.65
C VAL A 129 -17.87 -8.09 -13.24
N PRO A 130 -18.56 -6.94 -13.11
CA PRO A 130 -18.83 -6.34 -11.80
C PRO A 130 -19.50 -7.28 -10.78
N SER A 131 -20.45 -8.10 -11.22
CA SER A 131 -21.16 -9.09 -10.39
C SER A 131 -20.29 -10.28 -9.98
N GLU A 132 -19.17 -10.50 -10.67
CA GLU A 132 -18.21 -11.58 -10.41
C GLU A 132 -17.05 -11.11 -9.51
N ILE A 133 -17.03 -9.82 -9.15
CA ILE A 133 -16.06 -9.30 -8.18
C ILE A 133 -16.41 -9.87 -6.81
N ARG A 134 -15.51 -10.70 -6.28
CA ARG A 134 -15.60 -11.27 -4.95
C ARG A 134 -15.12 -10.25 -3.93
N VAL A 135 -15.94 -10.02 -2.91
CA VAL A 135 -15.67 -9.11 -1.80
C VAL A 135 -15.40 -9.94 -0.55
N THR A 136 -14.16 -9.87 -0.03
CA THR A 136 -13.76 -10.61 1.16
C THR A 136 -13.48 -9.66 2.32
N PRO A 137 -14.22 -9.73 3.44
CA PRO A 137 -13.95 -8.89 4.60
C PRO A 137 -12.57 -9.21 5.19
N CYS A 138 -11.85 -8.16 5.57
CA CYS A 138 -10.53 -8.19 6.18
C CYS A 138 -10.54 -7.27 7.42
N ALA A 139 -9.56 -7.44 8.32
CA ALA A 139 -9.34 -6.55 9.46
C ALA A 139 -10.61 -6.24 10.28
N GLY A 140 -11.40 -7.28 10.59
CA GLY A 140 -12.63 -7.14 11.38
C GLY A 140 -13.75 -6.36 10.67
N GLY A 141 -13.86 -6.45 9.33
CA GLY A 141 -14.95 -5.82 8.57
C GLY A 141 -14.75 -4.33 8.27
N ARG A 142 -13.54 -3.79 8.49
CA ARG A 142 -13.20 -2.39 8.17
C ARG A 142 -12.70 -2.20 6.74
N VAL A 143 -12.11 -3.25 6.19
CA VAL A 143 -11.49 -3.25 4.86
C VAL A 143 -11.95 -4.50 4.12
N PHE A 144 -12.14 -4.39 2.82
CA PHE A 144 -12.63 -5.44 1.95
C PHE A 144 -11.67 -5.66 0.80
N HIS A 145 -11.16 -6.88 0.66
CA HIS A 145 -10.31 -7.26 -0.45
C HIS A 145 -11.16 -7.64 -1.66
N LEU A 146 -10.85 -7.05 -2.81
CA LEU A 146 -11.56 -7.29 -4.07
C LEU A 146 -10.73 -8.20 -4.96
N THR A 147 -11.34 -9.31 -5.38
CA THR A 147 -10.73 -10.31 -6.27
C THR A 147 -11.69 -10.67 -7.39
N ARG A 148 -11.18 -11.29 -8.45
CA ARG A 148 -12.01 -11.95 -9.46
C ARG A 148 -12.67 -13.20 -8.86
N ASP A 149 -13.66 -13.75 -9.53
CA ASP A 149 -14.38 -14.96 -9.09
C ASP A 149 -13.48 -16.20 -9.01
N ASP A 150 -12.49 -16.29 -9.89
CA ASP A 150 -11.42 -17.28 -9.90
C ASP A 150 -10.43 -17.14 -8.71
N GLY A 151 -10.56 -16.08 -7.91
CA GLY A 151 -9.70 -15.77 -6.77
C GLY A 151 -8.41 -15.03 -7.15
N GLY A 152 -8.21 -14.71 -8.43
CA GLY A 152 -7.10 -13.90 -8.90
C GLY A 152 -7.27 -12.41 -8.56
N GLU A 153 -6.17 -11.68 -8.68
CA GLU A 153 -6.14 -10.23 -8.48
C GLU A 153 -7.10 -9.53 -9.46
N LEU A 154 -7.75 -8.46 -8.98
CA LEU A 154 -8.69 -7.68 -9.78
C LEU A 154 -7.98 -6.96 -10.92
N ILE A 155 -6.81 -6.38 -10.63
CA ILE A 155 -5.95 -5.73 -11.62
C ILE A 155 -4.73 -6.62 -11.85
N ASP A 156 -4.79 -7.42 -12.90
CA ASP A 156 -3.70 -8.28 -13.37
C ASP A 156 -3.38 -7.89 -14.83
N LEU A 157 -2.28 -7.18 -14.99
CA LEU A 157 -1.76 -6.66 -16.25
C LEU A 157 -0.63 -7.58 -16.72
N LYS A 158 -0.90 -8.36 -17.77
CA LYS A 158 0.09 -9.27 -18.35
C LYS A 158 0.74 -8.63 -19.57
N GLY A 159 2.07 -8.59 -19.62
CA GLY A 159 2.83 -8.15 -20.79
C GLY A 159 4.15 -8.92 -20.93
N ASP A 160 4.76 -8.80 -22.12
CA ASP A 160 5.97 -9.55 -22.48
C ASP A 160 7.20 -9.21 -21.64
N ALA A 161 7.26 -8.00 -21.06
CA ALA A 161 8.40 -7.51 -20.28
C ALA A 161 8.11 -7.35 -18.78
N ALA A 162 6.84 -7.26 -18.39
CA ALA A 162 6.44 -7.10 -16.99
C ALA A 162 5.01 -7.62 -16.76
N ALA A 163 4.84 -8.36 -15.67
CA ALA A 163 3.52 -8.65 -15.10
C ALA A 163 3.32 -7.72 -13.90
N VAL A 164 2.26 -6.92 -13.93
CA VAL A 164 1.89 -6.03 -12.83
C VAL A 164 0.56 -6.50 -12.27
N SER A 165 0.58 -6.96 -11.04
CA SER A 165 -0.63 -7.30 -10.29
C SER A 165 -0.80 -6.32 -9.15
N MET A 166 -2.01 -5.79 -8.97
CA MET A 166 -2.36 -4.91 -7.86
C MET A 166 -3.49 -5.50 -7.05
N GLN A 167 -3.22 -5.68 -5.76
CA GLN A 167 -4.25 -5.97 -4.76
C GLN A 167 -5.11 -4.73 -4.55
N VAL A 168 -6.43 -4.91 -4.56
CA VAL A 168 -7.38 -3.83 -4.40
C VAL A 168 -8.15 -4.01 -3.10
N PHE A 169 -8.00 -3.05 -2.20
CA PHE A 169 -8.73 -3.00 -0.94
C PHE A 169 -9.62 -1.77 -0.90
N VAL A 170 -10.85 -1.97 -0.47
CA VAL A 170 -11.85 -0.92 -0.33
C VAL A 170 -12.27 -0.80 1.13
N ALA A 171 -12.44 0.43 1.61
CA ALA A 171 -12.96 0.69 2.94
C ALA A 171 -14.01 1.80 2.90
N ARG A 172 -14.85 1.86 3.94
CA ARG A 172 -15.85 2.91 4.09
C ARG A 172 -15.23 4.08 4.85
N LEU A 173 -15.08 5.22 4.20
CA LEU A 173 -14.59 6.47 4.77
C LEU A 173 -15.77 7.42 4.95
N GLY A 174 -16.32 7.48 6.16
CA GLY A 174 -17.57 8.18 6.42
C GLY A 174 -18.74 7.58 5.64
N THR A 175 -19.26 8.31 4.65
CA THR A 175 -20.38 7.88 3.80
C THR A 175 -19.96 7.25 2.48
N GLU A 176 -18.68 7.29 2.14
CA GLU A 176 -18.16 6.90 0.83
C GLU A 176 -17.35 5.61 0.91
N TRP A 177 -17.30 4.87 -0.20
CA TRP A 177 -16.42 3.72 -0.39
C TRP A 177 -15.22 4.16 -1.21
N ALA A 178 -14.01 3.93 -0.71
CA ALA A 178 -12.77 4.37 -1.33
C ALA A 178 -11.78 3.22 -1.44
N VAL A 179 -10.93 3.26 -2.48
CA VAL A 179 -9.77 2.37 -2.60
C VAL A 179 -8.70 2.88 -1.65
N VAL A 180 -8.23 2.00 -0.77
CA VAL A 180 -7.30 2.34 0.32
C VAL A 180 -5.98 1.59 0.21
N ARG A 181 -5.92 0.59 -0.66
CA ARG A 181 -4.68 -0.08 -1.06
C ARG A 181 -4.84 -0.73 -2.41
#